data_AF-A0A166NHY4-F1
#
_entry.id   AF-A0A166NHY4-F1
#
_cell.length_a   1.000
_cell.length_b   1.000
_cell.length_c   1.000
_cell.angle_alpha   90.00
_cell.angle_beta   90.00
_cell.angle_gamma   90.00
#
_symmetry.space_group_name_H-M   'P 1'
#
loop_
_entity.id
_entity.type
_entity.pdbx_description
1 polymer ?
#
loop_
_entity_poly.entity_id
_entity_poly.type
_entity_poly.pdbx_seq_one_letter_code
_entity_poly.pdbx_strand_id
1 'polypeptide(L)'
;SQYPYWDVSWLVAVIFTLGSVIWVFNAFFVFLPLLVPSSEFSTELIYGGGITAFIGATVFEIGSVLLMVEAVNENRTGCFGWAFEKVFVGEQGEMVKITPDFAGCRHHHQNKNNLVGKGDVSGAQHTGNGAEAPRSSASTKADETSEKEREKEEEDKENWVWFPSWHELTTHYFREIGFLACLSQFFGATVFWISGFTALPGVLAPQPLNTGLEYGVYWAPQVIGGMGFVVSGALFMLETQKKWYLPAWGTLGWHIGLWNLIGALGFTLCGAFGFSPNTGLQYQAACSTFWGSWAFLIASVIQWYESMDKNPVHVDKALPKNSNAAQGDI
;
A
#
# COMPACT_ATOMS: atom_id res chain seq x y z
N SER A 1 -17.67 2.00 -17.08
CA SER A 1 -16.48 1.69 -16.27
C SER A 1 -16.90 1.58 -14.83
N GLN A 2 -16.70 0.42 -14.18
CA GLN A 2 -16.93 0.26 -12.74
C GLN A 2 -15.60 0.46 -12.02
N TYR A 3 -15.57 1.31 -10.99
CA TYR A 3 -14.38 1.54 -10.18
C TYR A 3 -14.25 0.42 -9.12
N PRO A 4 -13.05 -0.17 -8.92
CA PRO A 4 -12.87 -1.28 -7.99
C PRO A 4 -12.69 -0.78 -6.55
N TYR A 5 -13.73 -0.18 -5.97
CA TYR A 5 -13.69 0.31 -4.58
C TYR A 5 -13.50 -0.80 -3.53
N TRP A 6 -13.62 -2.06 -3.97
CA TRP A 6 -13.41 -3.28 -3.21
C TRP A 6 -11.93 -3.72 -3.14
N ASP A 7 -11.05 -3.06 -3.91
CA ASP A 7 -9.63 -3.37 -4.03
C ASP A 7 -8.82 -2.44 -3.10
N VAL A 8 -8.10 -3.03 -2.14
CA VAL A 8 -7.26 -2.27 -1.20
C VAL A 8 -6.21 -1.47 -1.93
N SER A 9 -5.58 -2.03 -2.97
CA SER A 9 -4.56 -1.33 -3.76
C SER A 9 -5.14 -0.06 -4.41
N TRP A 10 -6.39 -0.14 -4.87
CA TRP A 10 -7.07 1.02 -5.45
C TRP A 10 -7.40 2.07 -4.40
N LEU A 11 -7.92 1.66 -3.24
CA LEU A 11 -8.21 2.58 -2.13
C LEU A 11 -6.96 3.27 -1.61
N VAL A 12 -5.86 2.52 -1.44
CA VAL A 12 -4.55 3.03 -1.05
C VAL A 12 -4.09 4.10 -2.05
N ALA A 13 -4.13 3.79 -3.35
CA ALA A 13 -3.73 4.74 -4.39
C ALA A 13 -4.59 6.02 -4.40
N VAL A 14 -5.91 5.89 -4.23
CA VAL A 14 -6.83 7.03 -4.18
C VAL A 14 -6.56 7.90 -2.95
N ILE A 15 -6.37 7.31 -1.77
CA ILE A 15 -6.12 8.04 -0.53
C ILE A 15 -4.79 8.78 -0.58
N PHE A 16 -3.71 8.15 -1.06
CA PHE A 16 -2.43 8.85 -1.25
C PHE A 16 -2.53 9.95 -2.31
N THR A 17 -3.35 9.78 -3.35
CA THR A 17 -3.59 10.84 -4.35
C THR A 17 -4.30 12.04 -3.72
N LEU A 18 -5.40 11.80 -2.98
CA LEU A 18 -6.14 12.86 -2.28
C LEU A 18 -5.25 13.59 -1.26
N GLY A 19 -4.47 12.84 -0.48
CA GLY A 19 -3.50 13.41 0.44
C GLY A 19 -2.47 14.27 -0.28
N SER A 20 -1.96 13.81 -1.43
CA SER A 20 -0.94 14.53 -2.19
C SER A 20 -1.48 15.84 -2.77
N VAL A 21 -2.73 15.85 -3.24
CA VAL A 21 -3.42 17.08 -3.65
C VAL A 21 -3.53 18.08 -2.49
N ILE A 22 -3.86 17.61 -1.29
CA ILE A 22 -3.92 18.46 -0.09
C ILE A 22 -2.55 19.03 0.25
N TRP A 23 -1.48 18.24 0.15
CA TRP A 23 -0.11 18.71 0.32
C TRP A 23 0.31 19.72 -0.74
N VAL A 24 -0.14 19.59 -1.98
CA VAL A 24 0.09 20.62 -3.01
C VAL A 24 -0.61 21.93 -2.64
N PHE A 25 -1.86 21.89 -2.14
CA PHE A 25 -2.51 23.11 -1.63
C PHE A 25 -1.76 23.70 -0.43
N ASN A 26 -1.33 22.87 0.52
CA ASN A 26 -0.49 23.29 1.63
C ASN A 26 0.78 24.00 1.16
N ALA A 27 1.47 23.41 0.18
CA ALA A 27 2.67 23.97 -0.42
C ALA A 27 2.45 25.37 -1.01
N PHE A 28 1.29 25.62 -1.63
CA PHE A 28 0.94 26.96 -2.09
C PHE A 28 0.77 27.94 -0.93
N PHE A 29 0.07 27.57 0.15
CA PHE A 29 -0.10 28.44 1.32
C PHE A 29 1.23 28.80 2.01
N VAL A 30 2.22 27.90 2.00
CA VAL A 30 3.51 28.15 2.66
C VAL A 30 4.56 28.80 1.75
N PHE A 31 4.49 28.57 0.44
CA PHE A 31 5.55 29.00 -0.49
C PHE A 31 5.15 30.16 -1.41
N LEU A 32 3.90 30.24 -1.85
CA LEU A 32 3.46 31.29 -2.78
C LEU A 32 3.62 32.71 -2.20
N PRO A 33 3.27 32.98 -0.93
CA PRO A 33 3.52 34.28 -0.30
C PRO A 33 4.99 34.69 -0.30
N LEU A 34 5.93 33.74 -0.27
CA LEU A 34 7.36 34.01 -0.31
C LEU A 34 7.84 34.43 -1.70
N LEU A 35 7.21 33.91 -2.77
CA LEU A 35 7.53 34.25 -4.15
C LEU A 35 6.82 35.53 -4.61
N VAL A 36 5.57 35.69 -4.21
CA VAL A 36 4.71 36.80 -4.58
C VAL A 36 4.06 37.34 -3.29
N PRO A 37 4.72 38.26 -2.56
CA PRO A 37 4.21 38.79 -1.30
C PRO A 37 2.83 39.45 -1.41
N SER A 38 2.45 39.93 -2.59
CA SER A 38 1.10 40.49 -2.82
C SER A 38 -0.02 39.45 -2.87
N SER A 39 0.31 38.15 -2.87
CA SER A 39 -0.67 37.07 -2.78
C SER A 39 -1.10 36.77 -1.33
N GLU A 40 -0.31 37.24 -0.35
CA GLU A 40 -0.55 36.94 1.06
C GLU A 40 -1.87 37.54 1.55
N PHE A 41 -2.71 36.72 2.18
CA PHE A 41 -3.90 37.19 2.88
C PHE A 41 -3.83 36.94 4.38
N SER A 42 -4.63 37.69 5.14
CA SER A 42 -4.60 37.61 6.60
C SER A 42 -4.82 36.18 7.07
N THR A 43 -3.88 35.69 7.88
CA THR A 43 -3.93 34.37 8.53
C THR A 43 -3.72 33.16 7.60
N GLU A 44 -3.29 33.39 6.36
CA GLU A 44 -3.03 32.35 5.35
C GLU A 44 -2.10 31.24 5.85
N LEU A 45 -0.94 31.59 6.41
CA LEU A 45 0.01 30.60 6.91
C LEU A 45 -0.54 29.81 8.10
N ILE A 46 -1.24 30.50 9.02
CA ILE A 46 -1.74 29.89 10.26
C ILE A 46 -2.90 28.94 9.98
N TYR A 47 -3.94 29.40 9.29
CA TYR A 47 -5.11 28.56 9.01
C TYR A 47 -4.93 27.75 7.73
N GLY A 48 -4.56 28.38 6.62
CA GLY A 48 -4.34 27.70 5.35
C GLY A 48 -3.22 26.66 5.47
N GLY A 49 -2.02 27.09 5.87
CA GLY A 49 -0.89 26.19 6.10
C GLY A 49 -1.15 25.17 7.21
N GLY A 50 -1.51 25.61 8.42
CA GLY A 50 -1.70 24.71 9.57
C GLY A 50 -2.80 23.66 9.39
N ILE A 51 -3.99 24.05 8.91
CA ILE A 51 -5.12 23.12 8.74
C ILE A 51 -4.85 22.13 7.60
N THR A 52 -4.33 22.59 6.46
CA THR A 52 -4.04 21.67 5.35
C THR A 52 -2.91 20.71 5.68
N ALA A 53 -1.91 21.11 6.47
CA ALA A 53 -0.87 20.22 6.97
C ALA A 53 -1.46 19.11 7.86
N PHE A 54 -2.37 19.46 8.77
CA PHE A 54 -3.06 18.48 9.62
C PHE A 54 -3.90 17.49 8.81
N ILE A 55 -4.73 17.99 7.90
CA ILE A 55 -5.60 17.14 7.07
C ILE A 55 -4.72 16.25 6.17
N GLY A 56 -3.70 16.81 5.51
CA GLY A 56 -2.78 16.07 4.65
C GLY A 56 -2.06 14.95 5.41
N ALA A 57 -1.52 15.25 6.59
CA ALA A 57 -0.89 14.25 7.45
C ALA A 57 -1.88 13.15 7.89
N THR A 58 -3.12 13.51 8.22
CA THR A 58 -4.15 12.54 8.63
C THR A 58 -4.55 11.61 7.49
N VAL A 59 -4.72 12.14 6.27
CA VAL A 59 -5.03 11.34 5.09
C VAL A 59 -3.88 10.38 4.77
N PHE A 60 -2.62 10.83 4.87
CA PHE A 60 -1.45 9.96 4.71
C PHE A 60 -1.34 8.88 5.79
N GLU A 61 -1.70 9.17 7.04
CA GLU A 61 -1.74 8.18 8.11
C GLU A 61 -2.76 7.08 7.80
N ILE A 62 -3.99 7.46 7.40
CA ILE A 62 -5.02 6.50 6.99
C ILE A 62 -4.54 5.66 5.81
N GLY A 63 -3.92 6.29 4.80
CA GLY A 63 -3.35 5.59 3.66
C GLY A 63 -2.25 4.60 4.07
N SER A 64 -1.44 4.95 5.05
CA SER A 64 -0.35 4.10 5.54
C SER A 64 -0.85 2.91 6.37
N VAL A 65 -1.96 3.08 7.11
CA VAL A 65 -2.67 1.96 7.76
C VAL A 65 -3.21 1.00 6.72
N LEU A 66 -3.87 1.50 5.67
CA LEU A 66 -4.41 0.65 4.60
C LEU A 66 -3.29 -0.05 3.80
N LEU A 67 -2.17 0.63 3.57
CA LEU A 67 -0.99 0.06 2.94
C LEU A 67 -0.39 -1.08 3.79
N MET A 68 -0.38 -0.94 5.12
CA MET A 68 0.03 -2.02 6.02
C MET A 68 -0.92 -3.22 5.94
N VAL A 69 -2.22 -2.94 5.93
CA VAL A 69 -3.27 -3.96 5.79
C VAL A 69 -3.14 -4.69 4.45
N GLU A 70 -2.82 -3.98 3.36
CA GLU A 70 -2.53 -4.57 2.06
C GLU A 70 -1.31 -5.50 2.12
N ALA A 71 -0.21 -5.06 2.71
CA ALA A 71 1.03 -5.83 2.80
C ALA A 71 0.86 -7.15 3.58
N VAL A 72 0.04 -7.15 4.63
CA VAL A 72 -0.29 -8.37 5.40
C VAL A 72 -1.18 -9.33 4.60
N ASN A 73 -1.86 -8.85 3.55
CA ASN A 73 -2.81 -9.64 2.76
C ASN A 73 -2.40 -9.78 1.28
N GLU A 74 -1.14 -9.50 0.93
CA GLU A 74 -0.66 -9.49 -0.47
C GLU A 74 -0.84 -10.84 -1.19
N ASN A 75 -0.80 -11.95 -0.44
CA ASN A 75 -1.06 -13.30 -0.96
C ASN A 75 -2.55 -13.74 -0.93
N ARG A 76 -3.48 -12.85 -0.54
CA ARG A 76 -4.91 -13.13 -0.34
C ARG A 76 -5.82 -12.17 -1.12
N THR A 77 -5.30 -11.64 -2.24
CA THR A 77 -5.94 -10.61 -3.07
C THR A 77 -7.29 -11.10 -3.64
N GLY A 78 -8.35 -10.32 -3.37
CA GLY A 78 -9.74 -10.65 -3.73
C GLY A 78 -10.71 -10.74 -2.53
N CYS A 79 -10.19 -10.86 -1.31
CA CYS A 79 -11.03 -11.05 -0.10
C CYS A 79 -11.34 -9.77 0.69
N PHE A 80 -10.76 -8.62 0.35
CA PHE A 80 -10.96 -7.37 1.11
C PHE A 80 -12.39 -6.81 0.99
N GLY A 81 -12.91 -6.68 -0.23
CA GLY A 81 -14.30 -6.24 -0.45
C GLY A 81 -15.30 -7.09 0.33
N TRP A 82 -15.06 -8.41 0.37
CA TRP A 82 -15.83 -9.38 1.14
C TRP A 82 -15.68 -9.23 2.66
N ALA A 83 -14.46 -9.00 3.17
CA ALA A 83 -14.23 -8.80 4.60
C ALA A 83 -14.82 -7.47 5.09
N PHE A 84 -14.71 -6.41 4.29
CA PHE A 84 -15.34 -5.12 4.56
C PHE A 84 -16.87 -5.24 4.52
N GLU A 85 -17.44 -5.94 3.54
CA GLU A 85 -18.87 -6.18 3.44
C GLU A 85 -19.39 -7.07 4.57
N LYS A 86 -18.67 -8.09 5.05
CA LYS A 86 -19.08 -8.89 6.24
C LYS A 86 -19.09 -8.09 7.54
N VAL A 87 -18.22 -7.08 7.68
CA VAL A 87 -18.19 -6.20 8.84
C VAL A 87 -19.35 -5.19 8.82
N PHE A 88 -19.73 -4.72 7.63
CA PHE A 88 -20.82 -3.74 7.45
C PHE A 88 -22.22 -4.37 7.26
N VAL A 89 -22.29 -5.54 6.63
CA VAL A 89 -23.50 -6.30 6.30
C VAL A 89 -23.50 -7.55 7.19
N GLY A 90 -23.86 -7.34 8.46
CA GLY A 90 -24.15 -8.44 9.36
C GLY A 90 -25.29 -9.31 8.82
N GLU A 91 -25.03 -10.62 8.73
CA GLU A 91 -25.99 -11.74 8.78
C GLU A 91 -27.22 -11.80 7.85
N GLN A 92 -27.50 -10.86 6.94
CA GLN A 92 -28.71 -10.95 6.10
C GLN A 92 -28.51 -10.42 4.67
N GLY A 93 -28.34 -11.33 3.70
CA GLY A 93 -28.49 -11.01 2.28
C GLY A 93 -27.84 -12.02 1.34
N GLU A 94 -28.63 -12.59 0.41
CA GLU A 94 -28.15 -13.49 -0.64
C GLU A 94 -27.01 -12.89 -1.47
N MET A 95 -25.97 -13.70 -1.69
CA MET A 95 -24.69 -13.27 -2.26
C MET A 95 -24.63 -13.50 -3.77
N VAL A 96 -24.31 -12.46 -4.54
CA VAL A 96 -23.92 -12.61 -5.96
C VAL A 96 -22.42 -12.90 -6.00
N LYS A 97 -22.06 -14.15 -6.35
CA LYS A 97 -20.67 -14.60 -6.49
C LYS A 97 -20.03 -13.94 -7.71
N ILE A 98 -19.21 -12.92 -7.50
CA ILE A 98 -18.32 -12.35 -8.52
C ILE A 98 -16.89 -12.81 -8.19
N THR A 99 -16.30 -13.62 -9.07
CA THR A 99 -14.93 -14.13 -8.92
C THR A 99 -14.01 -13.40 -9.88
N PRO A 100 -12.86 -12.87 -9.45
CA PRO A 100 -11.88 -12.26 -10.36
C PRO A 100 -11.35 -13.30 -11.36
N ASP A 101 -11.25 -12.93 -12.63
CA ASP A 101 -10.70 -13.77 -13.70
C ASP A 101 -9.17 -13.69 -13.69
N PHE A 102 -8.54 -14.65 -13.02
CA PHE A 102 -7.08 -14.80 -12.99
C PHE A 102 -6.49 -15.24 -14.34
N ALA A 103 -7.29 -15.77 -15.28
CA ALA A 103 -6.81 -16.21 -16.58
C ALA A 103 -6.67 -15.05 -17.58
N GLY A 104 -7.41 -13.95 -17.39
CA GLY A 104 -7.35 -12.73 -18.19
C GLY A 104 -6.40 -11.64 -17.66
N CYS A 105 -5.70 -11.91 -16.56
CA CYS A 105 -4.82 -10.96 -15.89
C CYS A 105 -3.56 -10.66 -16.74
N ARG A 106 -3.36 -9.39 -17.15
CA ARG A 106 -2.22 -8.97 -18.02
C ARG A 106 -1.06 -8.31 -17.28
N HIS A 107 -1.08 -8.25 -15.94
CA HIS A 107 0.00 -7.64 -15.17
C HIS A 107 0.98 -8.68 -14.62
N HIS A 108 2.22 -8.23 -14.37
CA HIS A 108 3.32 -9.06 -13.92
C HIS A 108 3.17 -9.36 -12.42
N HIS A 109 2.43 -10.41 -12.05
CA HIS A 109 2.60 -11.02 -10.74
C HIS A 109 4.08 -11.41 -10.58
N GLN A 110 4.77 -10.90 -9.56
CA GLN A 110 6.05 -11.49 -9.13
C GLN A 110 5.77 -12.90 -8.58
N ASN A 111 5.59 -13.87 -9.46
CA ASN A 111 5.71 -15.27 -9.13
C ASN A 111 7.21 -15.54 -8.84
N LYS A 112 7.57 -15.64 -7.55
CA LYS A 112 8.91 -16.11 -7.12
C LYS A 112 8.89 -17.56 -6.64
N ASN A 113 8.14 -18.44 -7.28
CA ASN A 113 8.29 -19.87 -7.02
C ASN A 113 9.52 -20.44 -7.72
N ASN A 114 10.50 -20.82 -6.89
CA ASN A 114 11.48 -21.88 -7.09
C ASN A 114 12.37 -21.81 -8.35
N LEU A 115 13.53 -21.18 -8.21
CA LEU A 115 14.67 -21.36 -9.09
C LEU A 115 15.84 -22.02 -8.35
N VAL A 116 15.64 -23.28 -7.95
CA VAL A 116 16.72 -24.27 -7.81
C VAL A 116 16.26 -25.59 -8.42
N GLY A 117 16.68 -25.78 -9.68
CA GLY A 117 16.95 -27.04 -10.35
C GLY A 117 15.94 -28.19 -10.25
N LYS A 118 15.27 -28.49 -11.38
CA LYS A 118 15.18 -29.89 -11.80
C LYS A 118 15.31 -30.01 -13.31
N GLY A 119 16.23 -30.89 -13.70
CA GLY A 119 16.71 -31.06 -15.05
C GLY A 119 15.65 -31.55 -16.02
N ASP A 120 15.88 -31.12 -17.25
CA ASP A 120 15.37 -31.60 -18.51
C ASP A 120 15.11 -33.11 -18.55
N VAL A 121 13.86 -33.50 -18.85
CA VAL A 121 13.57 -34.73 -19.58
C VAL A 121 12.37 -34.48 -20.49
N SER A 122 12.67 -34.08 -21.72
CA SER A 122 11.75 -34.24 -22.83
C SER A 122 11.53 -35.73 -23.16
N GLY A 123 10.27 -36.16 -23.20
CA GLY A 123 9.77 -37.21 -24.09
C GLY A 123 10.04 -38.68 -23.73
N ALA A 124 9.00 -39.40 -23.31
CA ALA A 124 8.78 -40.78 -23.76
C ALA A 124 7.32 -41.19 -23.51
N GLN A 125 6.73 -41.75 -24.55
CA GLN A 125 5.35 -42.22 -24.65
C GLN A 125 5.09 -43.50 -23.84
N HIS A 126 3.83 -43.69 -23.50
CA HIS A 126 3.19 -44.95 -23.12
C HIS A 126 3.64 -46.15 -23.97
N THR A 127 3.94 -47.29 -23.32
CA THR A 127 3.44 -48.64 -23.69
C THR A 127 3.72 -49.66 -22.57
N GLY A 128 2.66 -50.28 -22.05
CA GLY A 128 2.47 -51.74 -21.93
C GLY A 128 3.36 -52.65 -21.06
N ASN A 129 2.66 -53.32 -20.11
CA ASN A 129 2.80 -54.72 -19.65
C ASN A 129 3.72 -55.10 -18.45
N GLY A 130 3.07 -55.41 -17.32
CA GLY A 130 3.02 -56.75 -16.71
C GLY A 130 4.20 -57.25 -15.84
N ALA A 131 4.01 -57.29 -14.51
CA ALA A 131 4.39 -58.40 -13.61
C ALA A 131 3.94 -58.12 -12.15
N GLU A 132 3.51 -59.17 -11.44
CA GLU A 132 2.91 -59.15 -10.09
C GLU A 132 3.91 -59.09 -8.90
N ALA A 133 3.46 -58.40 -7.84
CA ALA A 133 3.62 -58.62 -6.37
C ALA A 133 4.99 -58.39 -5.67
N PRO A 134 5.03 -58.12 -4.32
CA PRO A 134 3.93 -58.08 -3.35
C PRO A 134 3.81 -56.79 -2.50
N ARG A 135 2.66 -56.74 -1.81
CA ARG A 135 2.17 -55.75 -0.84
C ARG A 135 3.21 -55.33 0.23
N SER A 136 3.32 -54.03 0.48
CA SER A 136 3.61 -53.50 1.81
C SER A 136 2.56 -52.45 2.20
N SER A 137 1.77 -52.80 3.20
CA SER A 137 0.76 -51.97 3.83
C SER A 137 1.42 -51.06 4.87
N ALA A 138 1.93 -49.91 4.45
CA ALA A 138 2.42 -48.86 5.36
C ALA A 138 2.61 -47.51 4.65
N SER A 139 1.56 -46.92 4.06
CA SER A 139 1.69 -45.55 3.53
C SER A 139 0.40 -44.72 3.52
N THR A 140 -0.64 -45.09 4.28
CA THR A 140 -1.92 -44.35 4.23
C THR A 140 -2.00 -43.20 5.25
N LYS A 141 -1.11 -43.14 6.26
CA LYS A 141 -1.16 -42.08 7.30
C LYS A 141 -0.29 -40.85 7.00
N ALA A 142 0.75 -40.99 6.19
CA ALA A 142 1.65 -39.87 5.87
C ALA A 142 1.08 -38.94 4.79
N ASP A 143 0.36 -39.51 3.81
CA ASP A 143 -0.30 -38.74 2.74
C ASP A 143 -1.47 -37.90 3.28
N GLU A 144 -2.36 -38.48 4.09
CA GLU A 144 -3.52 -37.78 4.65
C GLU A 144 -3.14 -36.59 5.57
N THR A 145 -1.98 -36.66 6.23
CA THR A 145 -1.51 -35.56 7.09
C THR A 145 -0.96 -34.42 6.24
N SER A 146 -0.28 -34.74 5.12
CA SER A 146 0.24 -33.74 4.18
C SER A 146 -0.84 -33.10 3.32
N GLU A 147 -1.90 -33.84 2.97
CA GLU A 147 -3.09 -33.30 2.30
C GLU A 147 -3.88 -32.40 3.23
N LYS A 148 -4.10 -32.77 4.49
CA LYS A 148 -4.77 -31.91 5.48
C LYS A 148 -3.98 -30.65 5.80
N GLU A 149 -2.65 -30.72 5.86
CA GLU A 149 -1.80 -29.53 6.05
C GLU A 149 -1.82 -28.62 4.81
N ARG A 150 -1.88 -29.18 3.59
CA ARG A 150 -2.05 -28.41 2.36
C ARG A 150 -3.44 -27.80 2.20
N GLU A 151 -4.50 -28.55 2.54
CA GLU A 151 -5.88 -28.05 2.56
C GLU A 151 -6.04 -26.93 3.58
N LYS A 152 -5.39 -27.02 4.76
CA LYS A 152 -5.38 -25.95 5.76
C LYS A 152 -4.57 -24.73 5.32
N GLU A 153 -3.43 -24.92 4.64
CA GLU A 153 -2.67 -23.83 4.03
C GLU A 153 -3.40 -23.17 2.85
N GLU A 154 -4.22 -23.92 2.10
CA GLU A 154 -5.09 -23.39 1.05
C GLU A 154 -6.31 -22.65 1.65
N GLU A 155 -6.95 -23.18 2.71
CA GLU A 155 -8.05 -22.54 3.43
C GLU A 155 -7.60 -21.28 4.19
N ASP A 156 -6.38 -21.25 4.73
CA ASP A 156 -5.78 -20.06 5.36
C ASP A 156 -5.38 -18.99 4.33
N LYS A 157 -5.10 -19.36 3.06
CA LYS A 157 -4.91 -18.39 1.96
C LYS A 157 -6.22 -17.73 1.53
N GLU A 158 -7.37 -18.35 1.78
CA GLU A 158 -8.68 -17.82 1.41
C GLU A 158 -9.27 -16.83 2.44
N ASN A 159 -8.77 -16.81 3.68
CA ASN A 159 -9.34 -15.98 4.75
C ASN A 159 -8.56 -14.68 4.97
N TRP A 160 -9.27 -13.55 5.02
CA TRP A 160 -8.69 -12.23 5.31
C TRP A 160 -8.14 -12.13 6.74
N VAL A 161 -6.93 -11.59 6.91
CA VAL A 161 -6.29 -11.42 8.24
C VAL A 161 -6.08 -9.95 8.58
N TRP A 162 -6.66 -9.54 9.70
CA TRP A 162 -6.53 -8.19 10.24
C TRP A 162 -5.23 -8.00 11.06
N PHE A 163 -4.80 -9.03 11.77
CA PHE A 163 -3.59 -9.00 12.60
C PHE A 163 -2.81 -10.31 12.43
N PRO A 164 -1.57 -10.26 11.89
CA PRO A 164 -0.76 -11.46 11.72
C PRO A 164 -0.29 -11.98 13.08
N SER A 165 -0.05 -13.29 13.17
CA SER A 165 0.52 -13.87 14.39
C SER A 165 1.98 -13.45 14.56
N TRP A 166 2.48 -13.42 15.80
CA TRP A 166 3.87 -13.03 16.09
C TRP A 166 4.89 -13.97 15.41
N HIS A 167 4.50 -15.24 15.23
CA HIS A 167 5.32 -16.23 14.54
C HIS A 167 5.45 -15.93 13.05
N GLU A 168 4.34 -15.63 12.36
CA GLU A 168 4.34 -15.23 10.95
C GLU A 168 5.08 -13.90 10.74
N LEU A 169 4.90 -12.94 11.65
CA LEU A 169 5.58 -11.65 11.61
C LEU A 169 7.11 -11.79 11.57
N THR A 170 7.66 -12.68 12.41
CA THR A 170 9.11 -12.85 12.50
C THR A 170 9.73 -13.81 11.51
N THR A 171 8.99 -14.80 11.06
CA THR A 171 9.51 -15.82 10.14
C THR A 171 9.34 -15.41 8.68
N HIS A 172 8.26 -14.68 8.35
CA HIS A 172 7.89 -14.32 6.99
C HIS A 172 8.04 -12.81 6.74
N TYR A 173 7.17 -11.99 7.34
CA TYR A 173 7.01 -10.59 6.96
C TYR A 173 8.26 -9.71 7.13
N PHE A 174 9.04 -9.89 8.21
CA PHE A 174 10.30 -9.12 8.37
C PHE A 174 11.41 -9.46 7.37
N ARG A 175 11.22 -10.48 6.53
CA ARG A 175 12.16 -10.82 5.45
C ARG A 175 11.73 -10.25 4.09
N GLU A 176 10.50 -9.77 4.00
CA GLU A 176 9.92 -9.23 2.78
C GLU A 176 10.19 -7.72 2.68
N ILE A 177 10.78 -7.31 1.56
CA ILE A 177 11.18 -5.91 1.36
C ILE A 177 9.95 -5.01 1.28
N GLY A 178 8.87 -5.43 0.59
CA GLY A 178 7.62 -4.68 0.52
C GLY A 178 6.96 -4.49 1.87
N PHE A 179 6.89 -5.54 2.71
CA PHE A 179 6.39 -5.40 4.08
C PHE A 179 7.21 -4.40 4.90
N LEU A 180 8.55 -4.47 4.84
CA LEU A 180 9.43 -3.50 5.51
C LEU A 180 9.25 -2.07 4.98
N ALA A 181 8.98 -1.91 3.69
CA ALA A 181 8.68 -0.61 3.07
C ALA A 181 7.37 -0.03 3.62
N CYS A 182 6.31 -0.85 3.68
CA CYS A 182 5.01 -0.47 4.25
C CYS A 182 5.13 -0.16 5.76
N LEU A 183 5.94 -0.91 6.49
CA LEU A 183 6.20 -0.70 7.92
C LEU A 183 6.94 0.61 8.18
N SER A 184 7.98 0.89 7.39
CA SER A 184 8.69 2.16 7.45
C SER A 184 7.78 3.34 7.12
N GLN A 185 6.89 3.19 6.12
CA GLN A 185 5.90 4.21 5.77
C GLN A 185 4.93 4.47 6.93
N PHE A 186 4.38 3.41 7.52
CA PHE A 186 3.43 3.51 8.62
C PHE A 186 4.05 4.22 9.83
N PHE A 187 5.20 3.78 10.31
CA PHE A 187 5.87 4.49 11.41
C PHE A 187 6.26 5.92 11.05
N GLY A 188 6.70 6.14 9.80
CA GLY A 188 6.99 7.47 9.28
C GLY A 188 5.77 8.39 9.37
N ALA A 189 4.61 7.90 8.93
CA ALA A 189 3.36 8.65 8.91
C ALA A 189 2.87 8.95 10.32
N THR A 190 2.91 7.96 11.23
CA THR A 190 2.43 8.15 12.59
C THR A 190 3.26 9.19 13.34
N VAL A 191 4.59 9.19 13.14
CA VAL A 191 5.47 10.20 13.75
C VAL A 191 5.28 11.56 13.09
N PHE A 192 5.23 11.62 11.75
CA PHE A 192 5.00 12.87 11.01
C PHE A 192 3.66 13.51 11.39
N TRP A 193 2.64 12.70 11.67
CA TRP A 193 1.30 13.15 12.05
C TRP A 193 1.29 14.02 13.30
N ILE A 194 2.21 13.80 14.25
CA ILE A 194 2.38 14.63 15.45
C ILE A 194 2.64 16.09 15.05
N SER A 195 3.47 16.31 14.03
CA SER A 195 3.76 17.64 13.50
C SER A 195 2.55 18.26 12.79
N GLY A 196 1.79 17.46 12.04
CA GLY A 196 0.54 17.91 11.43
C GLY A 196 -0.48 18.36 12.48
N PHE A 197 -0.64 17.58 13.56
CA PHE A 197 -1.52 17.93 14.67
C PHE A 197 -1.08 19.22 15.38
N THR A 198 0.22 19.37 15.64
CA THR A 198 0.74 20.57 16.30
C THR A 198 0.75 21.82 15.41
N ALA A 199 0.64 21.65 14.09
CA ALA A 199 0.45 22.75 13.14
C ALA A 199 -0.92 23.44 13.25
N LEU A 200 -1.90 22.82 13.93
CA LEU A 200 -3.24 23.39 14.06
C LEU A 200 -3.22 24.73 14.83
N PRO A 201 -4.01 25.72 14.39
CA PRO A 201 -4.19 26.97 15.11
C PRO A 201 -4.63 26.71 16.57
N GLY A 202 -3.94 27.32 17.53
CA GLY A 202 -4.26 27.18 18.95
C GLY A 202 -3.57 26.01 19.68
N VAL A 203 -2.87 25.11 18.98
CA VAL A 203 -2.06 24.06 19.63
C VAL A 203 -0.68 24.61 20.01
N LEU A 204 0.03 25.21 19.04
CA LEU A 204 1.32 25.86 19.28
C LEU A 204 1.29 27.40 19.24
N ALA A 205 0.23 28.04 18.74
CA ALA A 205 0.16 29.50 18.61
C ALA A 205 -0.90 30.16 19.53
N PRO A 206 -0.67 31.38 20.08
CA PRO A 206 0.54 32.21 20.12
C PRO A 206 0.96 32.50 21.58
N GLN A 207 1.47 31.49 22.28
CA GLN A 207 2.11 31.71 23.59
C GLN A 207 3.62 31.93 23.36
N PRO A 208 4.35 32.64 24.24
CA PRO A 208 5.81 32.72 24.19
C PRO A 208 6.38 31.34 24.52
N LEU A 209 6.27 30.43 23.55
CA LEU A 209 6.54 29.02 23.71
C LEU A 209 8.04 28.82 23.64
N ASN A 210 8.51 27.99 24.58
CA ASN A 210 9.86 27.49 24.64
C ASN A 210 10.24 26.95 23.25
N THR A 211 11.26 27.54 22.62
CA THR A 211 11.79 27.10 21.32
C THR A 211 12.10 25.60 21.31
N GLY A 212 12.50 25.03 22.46
CA GLY A 212 12.71 23.60 22.62
C GLY A 212 11.45 22.75 22.47
N LEU A 213 10.27 23.27 22.84
CA LEU A 213 9.00 22.58 22.64
C LEU A 213 8.63 22.55 21.15
N GLU A 214 8.68 23.67 20.45
CA GLU A 214 8.47 23.73 19.00
C GLU A 214 9.42 22.77 18.26
N TYR A 215 10.69 22.79 18.62
CA TYR A 215 11.71 21.89 18.07
C TYR A 215 11.38 20.42 18.31
N GLY A 216 10.87 20.09 19.51
CA GLY A 216 10.57 18.72 19.90
C GLY A 216 9.28 18.15 19.31
N VAL A 217 8.20 18.93 19.23
CA VAL A 217 6.87 18.41 18.85
C VAL A 217 6.43 18.79 17.44
N TYR A 218 7.05 19.80 16.83
CA TYR A 218 6.73 20.22 15.46
C TYR A 218 7.85 19.85 14.48
N TRP A 219 9.09 20.26 14.72
CA TRP A 219 10.16 20.04 13.73
C TRP A 219 10.76 18.63 13.78
N ALA A 220 11.07 18.10 14.96
CA ALA A 220 11.67 16.77 15.09
C ALA A 220 10.80 15.64 14.50
N PRO A 221 9.47 15.59 14.73
CA PRO A 221 8.66 14.53 14.16
C PRO A 221 8.53 14.62 12.63
N GLN A 222 8.63 15.82 12.02
CA GLN A 222 8.69 15.95 10.55
C GLN A 222 9.95 15.28 9.99
N VAL A 223 11.11 15.51 10.62
CA VAL A 223 12.37 14.92 10.17
C VAL A 223 12.37 13.41 10.38
N ILE A 224 11.95 12.95 11.55
CA ILE A 224 11.91 11.51 11.87
C ILE A 224 10.91 10.78 10.97
N GLY A 225 9.71 11.34 10.80
CA GLY A 225 8.70 10.80 9.91
C GLY A 225 9.16 10.79 8.45
N GLY A 226 9.76 11.90 8.00
CA GLY A 226 10.34 12.03 6.67
C GLY A 226 11.43 10.98 6.39
N MET A 227 12.30 10.68 7.35
CA MET A 227 13.28 9.60 7.21
C MET A 227 12.61 8.23 7.03
N GLY A 228 11.49 7.97 7.71
CA GLY A 228 10.69 6.76 7.52
C GLY A 228 10.16 6.64 6.08
N PHE A 229 9.70 7.75 5.51
CA PHE A 229 9.26 7.83 4.12
C PHE A 229 10.41 7.62 3.12
N VAL A 230 11.61 8.15 3.43
CA VAL A 230 12.82 7.97 2.61
C VAL A 230 13.20 6.49 2.55
N VAL A 231 13.23 5.83 3.71
CA VAL A 231 13.51 4.39 3.79
C VAL A 231 12.44 3.60 3.04
N SER A 232 11.16 3.94 3.21
CA SER A 232 10.06 3.29 2.49
C SER A 232 10.20 3.39 0.97
N GLY A 233 10.40 4.61 0.43
CA GLY A 233 10.58 4.83 -1.00
C GLY A 233 11.78 4.07 -1.57
N ALA A 234 12.90 4.04 -0.84
CA ALA A 234 14.08 3.28 -1.24
C ALA A 234 13.82 1.76 -1.27
N LEU A 235 13.10 1.23 -0.27
CA LEU A 235 12.76 -0.20 -0.22
C LEU A 235 11.81 -0.60 -1.36
N PHE A 236 10.79 0.20 -1.67
CA PHE A 236 9.91 -0.05 -2.83
C PHE A 236 10.66 0.01 -4.17
N MET A 237 11.64 0.91 -4.30
CA MET A 237 12.53 0.91 -5.47
C MET A 237 13.39 -0.36 -5.54
N LEU A 238 13.91 -0.83 -4.39
CA LEU A 238 14.73 -2.05 -4.33
C LEU A 238 13.93 -3.32 -4.63
N GLU A 239 12.68 -3.37 -4.21
CA GLU A 239 11.76 -4.47 -4.47
C GLU A 239 11.44 -4.67 -5.96
N THR A 240 11.37 -3.57 -6.69
CA THR A 240 10.98 -3.56 -8.11
C THR A 240 12.16 -3.79 -9.07
N GLN A 241 13.40 -3.76 -8.58
CA GLN A 241 14.61 -3.92 -9.39
C GLN A 241 15.28 -5.29 -9.21
N LYS A 242 15.83 -5.83 -10.30
CA LYS A 242 16.49 -7.17 -10.30
C LYS A 242 17.79 -7.19 -9.49
N LYS A 243 18.52 -6.08 -9.50
CA LYS A 243 19.79 -5.89 -8.79
C LYS A 243 19.76 -4.49 -8.18
N TRP A 244 20.25 -4.37 -6.95
CA TRP A 244 20.21 -3.12 -6.17
C TRP A 244 20.86 -1.89 -6.84
N TYR A 245 21.77 -2.12 -7.80
CA TYR A 245 22.50 -1.07 -8.52
C TYR A 245 21.95 -0.77 -9.91
N LEU A 246 20.92 -1.50 -10.37
CA LEU A 246 20.40 -1.39 -11.72
C LEU A 246 18.94 -0.91 -11.69
N PRO A 247 18.70 0.40 -11.88
CA PRO A 247 17.36 0.97 -11.95
C PRO A 247 16.44 0.25 -12.93
N ALA A 248 15.18 0.03 -12.53
CA ALA A 248 14.16 -0.61 -13.34
C ALA A 248 13.28 0.43 -14.07
N TRP A 249 13.85 1.18 -15.01
CA TRP A 249 13.17 2.27 -15.72
C TRP A 249 11.86 1.90 -16.42
N GLY A 250 11.66 0.62 -16.73
CA GLY A 250 10.49 0.11 -17.43
C GLY A 250 9.33 -0.34 -16.52
N THR A 251 9.47 -0.28 -15.19
CA THR A 251 8.42 -0.73 -14.26
C THR A 251 7.77 0.47 -13.57
N LEU A 252 6.44 0.49 -13.53
CA LEU A 252 5.67 1.57 -12.89
C LEU A 252 5.95 1.63 -11.39
N GLY A 253 5.93 0.48 -10.69
CA GLY A 253 6.36 0.35 -9.30
C GLY A 253 7.70 1.02 -8.97
N TRP A 254 8.70 0.97 -9.88
CA TRP A 254 9.98 1.63 -9.64
C TRP A 254 9.87 3.15 -9.69
N HIS A 255 9.09 3.70 -10.62
CA HIS A 255 8.80 5.14 -10.68
C HIS A 255 7.98 5.60 -9.47
N ILE A 256 7.01 4.81 -9.01
CA ILE A 256 6.25 5.10 -7.78
C ILE A 256 7.21 5.23 -6.59
N GLY A 257 8.11 4.25 -6.41
CA GLY A 257 9.14 4.30 -5.37
C GLY A 257 10.07 5.51 -5.50
N LEU A 258 10.53 5.83 -6.72
CA LEU A 258 11.42 6.96 -6.99
C LEU A 258 10.75 8.30 -6.62
N TRP A 259 9.54 8.54 -7.10
CA TRP A 259 8.85 9.80 -6.85
C TRP A 259 8.44 9.94 -5.38
N ASN A 260 8.08 8.84 -4.71
CA ASN A 260 7.90 8.81 -3.26
C ASN A 260 9.21 9.13 -2.51
N LEU A 261 10.35 8.58 -2.94
CA LEU A 261 11.66 8.88 -2.35
C LEU A 261 12.02 10.36 -2.51
N ILE A 262 11.81 10.93 -3.69
CA ILE A 262 11.99 12.37 -3.95
C ILE A 262 11.07 13.16 -3.01
N GLY A 263 9.77 12.87 -2.99
CA GLY A 263 8.81 13.52 -2.08
C GLY A 263 9.24 13.49 -0.63
N ALA A 264 9.67 12.31 -0.15
CA ALA A 264 10.15 12.09 1.21
C ALA A 264 11.39 12.91 1.56
N LEU A 265 12.34 13.05 0.63
CA LEU A 265 13.51 13.91 0.81
C LEU A 265 13.08 15.37 0.99
N GLY A 266 12.09 15.85 0.22
CA GLY A 266 11.58 17.21 0.34
C GLY A 266 10.96 17.49 1.71
N PHE A 267 10.12 16.59 2.19
CA PHE A 267 9.50 16.71 3.51
C PHE A 267 10.51 16.58 4.67
N THR A 268 11.52 15.73 4.52
CA THR A 268 12.63 15.61 5.48
C THR A 268 13.44 16.91 5.55
N LEU A 269 13.77 17.48 4.38
CA LEU A 269 14.52 18.74 4.29
C LEU A 269 13.73 19.93 4.80
N CYS A 270 12.41 19.98 4.54
CA CYS A 270 11.52 20.98 5.14
C CYS A 270 11.64 21.00 6.66
N GLY A 271 11.46 19.83 7.30
CA GLY A 271 11.61 19.70 8.74
C GLY A 271 13.01 20.08 9.24
N ALA A 272 14.05 19.67 8.51
CA ALA A 272 15.44 19.91 8.90
C ALA A 272 15.83 21.40 8.84
N PHE A 273 15.35 22.12 7.83
CA PHE A 273 15.59 23.55 7.70
C PHE A 273 14.77 24.39 8.67
N GLY A 274 13.60 23.88 9.10
CA GLY A 274 12.71 24.55 10.04
C GLY A 274 13.31 24.89 11.40
N PHE A 275 14.32 24.12 11.85
CA PHE A 275 15.06 24.39 13.09
C PHE A 275 15.89 25.69 13.07
N SER A 276 16.10 26.30 11.91
CA SER A 276 16.89 27.52 11.81
C SER A 276 16.01 28.75 11.66
N PRO A 277 16.22 29.82 12.45
CA PRO A 277 15.54 31.09 12.25
C PRO A 277 16.05 31.87 11.01
N ASN A 278 17.03 31.33 10.28
CA ASN A 278 17.58 31.96 9.08
C ASN A 278 16.53 32.02 7.97
N THR A 279 16.24 33.23 7.47
CA THR A 279 15.22 33.45 6.43
C THR A 279 15.48 32.68 5.13
N GLY A 280 16.74 32.49 4.76
CA GLY A 280 17.13 31.67 3.61
C GLY A 280 16.81 30.20 3.81
N LEU A 281 17.02 29.66 5.01
CA LEU A 281 16.65 28.28 5.33
C LEU A 281 15.14 28.10 5.45
N GLN A 282 14.41 29.09 5.97
CA GLN A 282 12.94 29.08 5.97
C GLN A 282 12.36 29.09 4.54
N TYR A 283 12.98 29.86 3.62
CA TYR A 283 12.64 29.79 2.19
C TYR A 283 12.91 28.38 1.61
N GLN A 284 14.05 27.77 1.93
CA GLN A 284 14.36 26.40 1.48
C GLN A 284 13.43 25.36 2.11
N ALA A 285 12.91 25.58 3.31
CA ALA A 285 11.93 24.72 3.94
C ALA A 285 10.64 24.72 3.12
N ALA A 286 10.08 25.90 2.85
CA ALA A 286 8.85 26.06 2.05
C ALA A 286 9.04 25.57 0.60
N CYS A 287 10.19 25.84 -0.01
CA CYS A 287 10.55 25.32 -1.33
C CYS A 287 10.60 23.78 -1.32
N SER A 288 11.16 23.18 -0.27
CA SER A 288 11.22 21.73 -0.09
C SER A 288 9.86 21.07 0.09
N THR A 289 8.96 21.71 0.84
CA THR A 289 7.55 21.30 0.90
C THR A 289 6.91 21.34 -0.48
N PHE A 290 7.21 22.36 -1.27
CA PHE A 290 6.62 22.54 -2.59
C PHE A 290 6.99 21.42 -3.56
N TRP A 291 8.28 21.24 -3.88
CA TRP A 291 8.66 20.21 -4.83
C TRP A 291 8.42 18.79 -4.27
N GLY A 292 8.52 18.60 -2.95
CA GLY A 292 8.20 17.33 -2.29
C GLY A 292 6.74 16.94 -2.47
N SER A 293 5.82 17.90 -2.34
CA SER A 293 4.37 17.66 -2.51
C SER A 293 4.02 17.27 -3.94
N TRP A 294 4.63 17.93 -4.93
CA TRP A 294 4.47 17.57 -6.34
C TRP A 294 5.02 16.19 -6.66
N ALA A 295 6.16 15.80 -6.07
CA ALA A 295 6.72 14.48 -6.25
C ALA A 295 5.80 13.38 -5.69
N PHE A 296 5.23 13.57 -4.49
CA PHE A 296 4.21 12.65 -3.96
C PHE A 296 2.96 12.58 -4.84
N LEU A 297 2.54 13.70 -5.43
CA LEU A 297 1.41 13.70 -6.37
C LEU A 297 1.72 12.89 -7.63
N ILE A 298 2.92 13.02 -8.20
CA ILE A 298 3.33 12.22 -9.35
C ILE A 298 3.35 10.73 -8.98
N ALA A 299 3.94 10.36 -7.84
CA ALA A 299 4.00 8.98 -7.37
C ALA A 299 2.59 8.36 -7.23
N SER A 300 1.69 9.07 -6.54
CA SER A 300 0.34 8.59 -6.26
C SER A 300 -0.53 8.50 -7.52
N VAL A 301 -0.38 9.41 -8.48
CA VAL A 301 -1.07 9.30 -9.79
C VAL A 301 -0.57 8.08 -10.58
N ILE A 302 0.72 7.79 -10.58
CA ILE A 302 1.26 6.58 -11.21
C ILE A 302 0.74 5.33 -10.50
N GLN A 303 0.70 5.33 -9.17
CA GLN A 303 0.14 4.24 -8.35
C GLN A 303 -1.35 4.03 -8.62
N TRP A 304 -2.10 5.11 -8.82
CA TRP A 304 -3.51 5.03 -9.19
C TRP A 304 -3.71 4.49 -10.60
N TYR A 305 -2.86 4.90 -11.55
CA TYR A 305 -2.86 4.32 -12.88
C TYR A 305 -2.57 2.81 -12.84
N GLU A 306 -1.58 2.38 -12.06
CA GLU A 306 -1.21 0.97 -11.89
C GLU A 306 -2.35 0.15 -11.24
N SER A 307 -3.10 0.72 -10.29
CA SER A 307 -4.22 0.02 -9.64
C SER A 307 -5.45 -0.15 -10.53
N MET A 308 -5.63 0.70 -11.55
CA MET A 308 -6.73 0.58 -12.51
C MET A 308 -6.53 -0.53 -13.54
N ASP A 309 -5.28 -0.84 -13.91
CA ASP A 309 -4.96 -1.87 -14.90
C ASP A 309 -5.10 -3.31 -14.35
N LYS A 310 -5.43 -3.45 -13.07
CA LYS A 310 -5.60 -4.75 -12.39
C LYS A 310 -6.89 -5.50 -12.78
N ASN A 311 -7.95 -4.82 -13.26
CA ASN A 311 -9.30 -5.41 -13.30
C ASN A 311 -10.05 -5.22 -14.65
N PRO A 312 -9.83 -6.05 -15.69
CA PRO A 312 -10.80 -6.21 -16.77
C PRO A 312 -12.00 -7.04 -16.28
N VAL A 313 -13.09 -6.39 -15.88
CA VAL A 313 -14.29 -7.09 -15.40
C VAL A 313 -15.05 -7.68 -16.59
N HIS A 314 -15.04 -9.00 -16.75
CA HIS A 314 -15.98 -9.71 -17.63
C HIS A 314 -17.29 -9.96 -16.88
N VAL A 315 -18.38 -9.45 -17.44
CA VAL A 315 -19.74 -9.75 -16.97
C VAL A 315 -20.17 -11.06 -17.60
N ASP A 316 -20.06 -12.16 -16.84
CA ASP A 316 -20.64 -13.43 -17.27
C ASP A 316 -22.16 -13.30 -17.31
N LYS A 317 -22.74 -13.49 -18.50
CA LYS A 317 -24.19 -13.56 -18.68
C LYS A 317 -24.71 -14.75 -17.87
N ALA A 318 -25.69 -14.48 -17.02
CA ALA A 318 -26.41 -15.50 -16.26
C ALA A 318 -26.75 -16.72 -17.13
N LEU A 319 -26.33 -17.90 -16.70
CA LEU A 319 -26.65 -19.16 -17.35
C LEU A 319 -28.18 -19.27 -17.50
N PRO A 320 -28.68 -19.65 -18.70
CA PRO A 320 -30.10 -19.87 -18.87
C PRO A 320 -30.54 -21.04 -17.98
N LYS A 321 -31.58 -20.82 -17.16
CA LYS A 321 -32.28 -21.88 -16.43
C LYS A 321 -32.81 -22.92 -17.42
N ASN A 322 -32.12 -24.04 -17.53
CA ASN A 322 -32.66 -25.31 -18.01
C ASN A 322 -32.54 -26.28 -16.82
N SER A 323 -33.54 -27.05 -16.42
CA SER A 323 -34.61 -27.66 -17.21
C SER A 323 -35.66 -28.30 -16.29
N ASN A 324 -36.86 -28.50 -16.82
CA ASN A 324 -37.69 -29.70 -16.67
C ASN A 324 -37.67 -30.44 -15.32
N ALA A 325 -38.69 -30.19 -14.50
CA ALA A 325 -39.25 -31.25 -13.64
C ALA A 325 -40.41 -31.90 -14.40
N ALA A 326 -40.16 -33.09 -14.94
CA ALA A 326 -41.22 -33.98 -15.41
C ALA A 326 -41.76 -34.81 -14.24
N GLN A 327 -43.10 -34.84 -14.14
CA GLN A 327 -43.98 -35.94 -13.73
C GLN A 327 -43.85 -36.61 -12.33
N GLY A 328 -44.98 -36.65 -11.62
CA GLY A 328 -45.30 -37.67 -10.62
C GLY A 328 -46.49 -37.32 -9.72
N ASP A 329 -47.64 -37.99 -9.96
CA ASP A 329 -48.78 -38.25 -9.05
C ASP A 329 -49.71 -37.07 -8.68
N ILE A 330 -51.04 -37.06 -8.87
CA ILE A 330 -52.11 -38.08 -8.88
C ILE A 330 -53.15 -37.78 -9.98
#